data_AF-A0A6J4RLA3-F1
#
_entry.id   AF-A0A6J4RLA3-F1
#
_cell.length_a   1.000
_cell.length_b   1.000
_cell.length_c   1.000
_cell.angle_alpha   90.00
_cell.angle_beta   90.00
_cell.angle_gamma   90.00
#
_symmetry.space_group_name_H-M   'P 1'
#
loop_
_entity.id
_entity.type
_entity.pdbx_description
1 polymer ?
#
loop_
_entity_poly.entity_id
_entity_poly.type
_entity_poly.pdbx_seq_one_letter_code
_entity_poly.pdbx_strand_id
1 'polypeptide(L)'
;MLVRTLPKELMGVSQLRQAMAWQRVDKVEEVVSPFPPEAPQTQIVPELSPLPSEAVSDKIAMSAFEGTFLDVALRDLGVNSFAICGIATEIGIEPTVRHGADLGYIPVVVEVTSESGGVRLPIPPYSPLLHNNSGSDAG
;
A
#
# COMPACT_ATOMS: atom_id res chain seq x y z
N MET A 1 -9.68 -0.19 4.58
CA MET A 1 -9.36 -0.36 3.14
C MET A 1 -8.45 -1.55 2.96
N LEU A 2 -8.52 -2.21 1.81
CA LEU A 2 -7.76 -3.44 1.53
C LEU A 2 -6.80 -3.22 0.35
N VAL A 3 -5.53 -3.58 0.53
CA VAL A 3 -4.58 -3.59 -0.59
C VAL A 3 -4.79 -4.86 -1.37
N ARG A 4 -5.05 -4.71 -2.68
CA ARG A 4 -5.15 -5.84 -3.61
C ARG A 4 -4.24 -5.63 -4.79
N THR A 5 -3.78 -6.73 -5.36
CA THR A 5 -3.08 -6.72 -6.63
C THR A 5 -3.98 -7.23 -7.75
N LEU A 6 -3.76 -6.70 -8.95
CA LEU A 6 -4.44 -7.19 -10.14
C LEU A 6 -4.03 -8.64 -10.43
N PRO A 7 -4.87 -9.42 -11.13
CA PRO A 7 -4.44 -10.64 -11.78
C PRO A 7 -3.20 -10.38 -12.65
N LYS A 8 -2.30 -11.37 -12.73
CA LYS A 8 -1.01 -11.25 -13.44
C LYS A 8 -1.20 -10.84 -14.91
N GLU A 9 -2.27 -11.32 -15.53
CA GLU A 9 -2.68 -11.06 -16.90
C GLU A 9 -3.06 -9.58 -17.13
N LEU A 10 -3.41 -8.87 -16.07
CA LEU A 10 -3.79 -7.46 -16.07
C LEU A 10 -2.72 -6.55 -15.47
N MET A 11 -1.62 -7.12 -14.93
CA MET A 11 -0.49 -6.32 -14.44
C MET A 11 0.22 -5.69 -15.63
N GLY A 12 0.13 -4.36 -15.74
CA GLY A 12 0.90 -3.60 -16.72
C GLY A 12 2.41 -3.58 -16.40
N VAL A 13 3.20 -2.96 -17.29
CA VAL A 13 4.67 -2.91 -17.17
C VAL A 13 5.14 -2.34 -15.83
N SER A 14 4.48 -1.29 -15.32
CA SER A 14 4.84 -0.67 -14.03
C SER A 14 4.66 -1.64 -12.86
N GLN A 15 3.51 -2.30 -12.77
CA GLN A 15 3.21 -3.25 -11.71
C GLN A 15 4.09 -4.50 -11.79
N LEU A 16 4.34 -5.02 -13.00
CA LEU A 16 5.24 -6.15 -13.18
C LEU A 16 6.66 -5.79 -12.74
N ARG A 17 7.21 -4.66 -13.19
CA ARG A 17 8.55 -4.21 -12.78
C ARG A 17 8.66 -4.01 -11.28
N GLN A 18 7.66 -3.39 -10.66
CA GLN A 18 7.63 -3.20 -9.22
C GLN A 18 7.57 -4.56 -8.49
N ALA A 19 6.71 -5.48 -8.93
CA ALA A 19 6.60 -6.81 -8.34
C ALA A 19 7.89 -7.63 -8.51
N MET A 20 8.55 -7.55 -9.68
CA MET A 20 9.86 -8.15 -9.94
C MET A 20 10.94 -7.60 -9.02
N ALA A 21 11.02 -6.27 -8.89
CA ALA A 21 11.98 -5.62 -7.99
C ALA A 21 11.73 -5.99 -6.53
N TRP A 22 10.47 -6.05 -6.11
CA TRP A 22 10.09 -6.47 -4.78
C TRP A 22 10.34 -7.94 -4.52
N GLN A 23 10.16 -8.83 -5.48
CA GLN A 23 10.36 -10.27 -5.28
C GLN A 23 11.78 -10.73 -5.63
N ARG A 24 12.61 -9.82 -6.17
CA ARG A 24 13.95 -10.09 -6.69
C ARG A 24 13.96 -11.21 -7.73
N VAL A 25 13.03 -11.13 -8.68
CA VAL A 25 12.93 -12.06 -9.81
C VAL A 25 13.19 -11.34 -11.12
N ASP A 26 13.92 -11.98 -12.03
CA ASP A 26 14.30 -11.40 -13.33
C ASP A 26 13.34 -11.79 -14.46
N LYS A 27 12.42 -12.72 -14.19
CA LYS A 27 11.43 -13.22 -15.16
C LYS A 27 10.01 -12.93 -14.72
N VAL A 28 9.17 -12.53 -15.68
CA VAL A 28 7.76 -12.23 -15.43
C VAL A 28 7.02 -13.48 -14.94
N GLU A 29 7.36 -14.65 -15.46
CA GLU A 29 6.73 -15.93 -15.13
C GLU A 29 6.90 -16.30 -13.65
N GLU A 30 7.98 -15.84 -13.03
CA GLU A 30 8.33 -16.08 -11.62
C GLU A 30 7.63 -15.11 -10.66
N VAL A 31 7.03 -14.02 -11.18
CA VAL A 31 6.25 -13.07 -10.36
C VAL A 31 4.99 -13.74 -9.82
N VAL A 32 4.83 -13.68 -8.50
CA VAL A 32 3.64 -14.10 -7.77
C VAL A 32 2.83 -12.86 -7.37
N SER A 33 1.50 -12.93 -7.43
CA SER A 33 0.66 -11.86 -6.89
C SER A 33 0.83 -11.79 -5.36
N PRO A 34 1.32 -10.66 -4.80
CA PRO A 34 1.60 -10.58 -3.37
C PRO A 34 0.33 -10.44 -2.52
N PHE A 35 -0.75 -9.89 -3.11
CA PHE A 35 -2.02 -9.68 -2.43
C PHE A 35 -3.18 -10.07 -3.36
N PRO A 36 -3.39 -11.37 -3.64
CA PRO A 36 -4.52 -11.80 -4.45
C PRO A 36 -5.82 -11.65 -3.63
N PRO A 37 -6.96 -11.27 -4.24
CA PRO A 37 -8.19 -10.97 -3.51
C PRO A 37 -8.69 -12.07 -2.55
N GLU A 38 -8.44 -13.33 -2.90
CA GLU A 38 -8.90 -14.50 -2.14
C GLU A 38 -7.91 -14.95 -1.05
N ALA A 39 -6.75 -14.28 -0.90
CA ALA A 39 -5.79 -14.65 0.12
C ALA A 39 -6.35 -14.36 1.53
N PRO A 40 -6.15 -15.27 2.50
CA PRO A 40 -6.54 -15.01 3.89
C PRO A 40 -5.93 -13.73 4.45
N GLN A 41 -4.69 -13.39 4.04
CA GLN A 41 -3.97 -12.21 4.51
C GLN A 41 -4.51 -10.89 3.93
N THR A 42 -5.38 -10.93 2.92
CA THR A 42 -6.04 -9.75 2.36
C THR A 42 -7.45 -9.56 2.89
N GLN A 43 -7.94 -10.46 3.75
CA GLN A 43 -9.25 -10.33 4.39
C GLN A 43 -9.17 -9.44 5.63
N ILE A 44 -10.26 -8.74 5.92
CA ILE A 44 -10.41 -8.03 7.19
C ILE A 44 -10.56 -9.08 8.29
N VAL A 45 -9.78 -8.94 9.37
CA VAL A 45 -9.89 -9.83 10.53
C VAL A 45 -11.27 -9.65 11.18
N PRO A 46 -11.88 -10.73 11.73
CA PRO A 46 -13.24 -10.66 12.27
C PRO A 46 -13.47 -9.54 13.29
N GLU A 47 -12.46 -9.23 14.11
CA GLU A 47 -12.47 -8.21 15.15
C GLU A 47 -12.60 -6.78 14.61
N LEU A 48 -12.26 -6.57 13.33
CA LEU A 48 -12.36 -5.30 12.61
C LEU A 48 -13.39 -5.35 11.49
N SER A 49 -14.36 -6.28 11.56
CA SER A 49 -15.42 -6.38 10.56
C SER A 49 -16.19 -5.05 10.48
N PRO A 50 -16.38 -4.50 9.27
CA PRO A 50 -17.07 -3.23 9.10
C PRO A 50 -18.54 -3.33 9.50
N LEU A 51 -19.07 -2.25 10.08
CA LEU A 51 -20.51 -2.09 10.31
C LEU A 51 -21.24 -1.90 8.97
N PRO A 52 -22.57 -2.14 8.90
CA PRO A 52 -23.34 -1.94 7.66
C PRO A 52 -23.28 -0.53 7.08
N SER A 53 -22.98 0.47 7.91
CA SER A 53 -22.84 1.88 7.51
C SER A 53 -21.40 2.29 7.16
N GLU A 54 -20.43 1.38 7.23
CA GLU A 54 -19.02 1.67 6.99
C GLU A 54 -18.61 1.22 5.58
N ALA A 55 -17.95 2.12 4.86
CA ALA A 55 -17.53 1.85 3.50
C ALA A 55 -16.19 1.09 3.48
N VAL A 56 -16.11 0.04 2.64
CA VAL A 56 -14.88 -0.67 2.35
C VAL A 56 -14.43 -0.34 0.94
N SER A 57 -13.18 0.07 0.79
CA SER A 57 -12.54 0.29 -0.50
C SER A 57 -11.34 -0.64 -0.66
N ASP A 58 -11.30 -1.30 -1.81
CA ASP A 58 -10.10 -1.95 -2.32
C ASP A 58 -9.22 -0.92 -3.02
N LYS A 59 -7.92 -1.01 -2.81
CA LYS A 59 -6.94 -0.15 -3.49
C LYS A 59 -5.80 -0.96 -4.09
N ILE A 60 -5.35 -0.51 -5.24
CA ILE A 60 -4.16 -1.04 -5.92
C ILE A 60 -2.95 -0.14 -5.63
N ALA A 61 -3.19 1.17 -5.55
CA ALA A 61 -2.15 2.15 -5.26
C ALA A 61 -1.75 2.16 -3.78
N MET A 62 -0.60 2.77 -3.51
CA MET A 62 -0.11 3.00 -2.14
C MET A 62 -1.01 3.98 -1.38
N SER A 63 -1.34 5.12 -2.01
CA SER A 63 -2.28 6.07 -1.43
C SER A 63 -3.72 5.55 -1.54
N ALA A 64 -4.48 5.70 -0.46
CA ALA A 64 -5.92 5.48 -0.45
C ALA A 64 -6.70 6.49 -1.31
N PHE A 65 -6.13 7.67 -1.60
CA PHE A 65 -6.78 8.68 -2.43
C PHE A 65 -6.69 8.37 -3.92
N GLU A 66 -5.74 7.53 -4.33
CA GLU A 66 -5.50 7.22 -5.74
C GLU A 66 -6.47 6.13 -6.23
N GLY A 67 -7.36 6.50 -7.14
CA GLY A 67 -8.28 5.56 -7.80
C GLY A 67 -9.40 5.03 -6.89
N THR A 68 -9.72 5.71 -5.78
CA THR A 68 -10.84 5.35 -4.90
C THR A 68 -11.85 6.50 -4.74
N PHE A 69 -12.96 6.24 -4.04
CA PHE A 69 -13.98 7.26 -3.75
C PHE A 69 -13.58 8.21 -2.61
N LEU A 70 -12.45 7.99 -1.93
CA LEU A 70 -12.14 8.65 -0.65
C LEU A 70 -12.18 10.18 -0.74
N ASP A 71 -11.50 10.78 -1.73
CA ASP A 71 -11.48 12.25 -1.86
C ASP A 71 -12.88 12.81 -2.11
N VAL A 72 -13.62 12.19 -3.04
CA VAL A 72 -14.97 12.63 -3.40
C VAL A 72 -15.89 12.59 -2.18
N ALA A 73 -15.85 11.50 -1.41
CA ALA A 73 -16.69 11.35 -0.23
C ALA A 73 -16.33 12.34 0.89
N LEU A 74 -15.03 12.54 1.17
CA LEU A 74 -14.61 13.48 2.22
C LEU A 74 -14.98 14.92 1.85
N ARG A 75 -14.81 15.32 0.58
CA ARG A 75 -15.21 16.66 0.11
C ARG A 75 -16.72 16.87 0.19
N ASP A 76 -17.51 15.89 -0.25
CA ASP A 76 -18.98 15.97 -0.22
C ASP A 76 -19.51 16.10 1.22
N LEU A 77 -18.84 15.42 2.17
CA LEU A 77 -19.13 15.52 3.60
C LEU A 77 -18.59 16.80 4.26
N GLY A 78 -17.84 17.65 3.54
CA GLY A 78 -17.22 18.86 4.09
C GLY A 78 -16.12 18.58 5.12
N VAL A 79 -15.52 17.40 5.08
CA VAL A 79 -14.44 16.99 6.00
C VAL A 79 -13.12 17.59 5.54
N ASN A 80 -12.37 18.19 6.46
CA ASN A 80 -11.04 18.75 6.19
C ASN A 80 -9.91 18.05 6.97
N SER A 81 -10.24 17.09 7.83
CA SER A 81 -9.29 16.32 8.63
C SER A 81 -9.72 14.87 8.73
N PHE A 82 -8.79 13.93 8.73
CA PHE A 82 -9.10 12.51 8.87
C PHE A 82 -8.10 11.81 9.79
N ALA A 83 -8.56 10.82 10.54
CA ALA A 83 -7.69 9.93 11.30
C ALA A 83 -7.39 8.67 10.46
N ILE A 84 -6.16 8.16 10.56
CA ILE A 84 -5.72 6.97 9.82
C ILE A 84 -4.85 6.06 10.69
N CYS A 85 -5.10 4.76 10.60
CA CYS A 85 -4.30 3.68 11.18
C CYS A 85 -4.29 2.47 10.23
N GLY A 86 -3.35 1.55 10.45
CA GLY A 86 -3.26 0.30 9.71
C GLY A 86 -1.81 -0.11 9.43
N ILE A 87 -1.65 -1.17 8.63
CA ILE A 87 -0.37 -1.79 8.30
C ILE A 87 -0.28 -1.99 6.78
N ALA A 88 0.90 -1.85 6.15
CA ALA A 88 2.15 -1.35 6.73
C ALA A 88 2.23 0.17 6.65
N THR A 89 2.84 0.79 7.65
CA THR A 89 2.91 2.25 7.79
C THR A 89 3.55 2.90 6.57
N GLU A 90 4.70 2.39 6.14
CA GLU A 90 5.51 2.90 5.03
C GLU A 90 4.90 2.64 3.65
N ILE A 91 3.97 1.67 3.55
CA ILE A 91 3.37 1.23 2.28
C ILE A 91 2.00 1.87 2.05
N GLY A 92 1.15 1.86 3.07
CA GLY A 92 -0.26 2.30 2.94
C GLY A 92 -0.56 3.59 3.67
N ILE A 93 0.01 3.80 4.86
CA ILE A 93 -0.39 4.91 5.74
C ILE A 93 0.35 6.18 5.35
N GLU A 94 1.67 6.17 5.36
CA GLU A 94 2.53 7.32 5.07
C GLU A 94 2.27 7.90 3.66
N PRO A 95 2.14 7.10 2.58
CA PRO A 95 1.77 7.64 1.27
C PRO A 95 0.37 8.28 1.24
N THR A 96 -0.59 7.71 1.97
CA THR A 96 -1.94 8.29 2.09
C THR A 96 -1.92 9.60 2.87
N VAL A 97 -1.14 9.68 3.95
CA VAL A 97 -0.95 10.89 4.76
C VAL A 97 -0.36 12.01 3.92
N ARG A 98 0.71 11.74 3.17
CA ARG A 98 1.35 12.74 2.29
C ARG A 98 0.39 13.20 1.20
N HIS A 99 -0.24 12.27 0.49
CA HIS A 99 -1.20 12.62 -0.56
C HIS A 99 -2.39 13.41 0.01
N GLY A 100 -2.92 13.02 1.19
CA GLY A 100 -3.98 13.77 1.86
C GLY A 100 -3.56 15.20 2.24
N ALA A 101 -2.34 15.38 2.76
CA ALA A 101 -1.79 16.70 3.06
C ALA A 101 -1.66 17.56 1.78
N ASP A 102 -1.18 16.98 0.67
CA ASP A 102 -1.08 17.67 -0.62
C ASP A 102 -2.46 18.10 -1.16
N LEU A 103 -3.51 17.34 -0.89
CA LEU A 103 -4.90 17.68 -1.24
C LEU A 103 -5.54 18.73 -0.31
N GLY A 104 -4.85 19.11 0.77
CA GLY A 104 -5.30 20.13 1.74
C GLY A 104 -6.00 19.59 2.98
N TYR A 105 -5.97 18.27 3.24
CA TYR A 105 -6.50 17.69 4.46
C TYR A 105 -5.50 17.78 5.62
N ILE A 106 -6.01 17.68 6.86
CA ILE A 106 -5.23 17.51 8.08
C ILE A 106 -5.25 16.03 8.48
N PRO A 107 -4.24 15.23 8.10
CA PRO A 107 -4.15 13.83 8.52
C PRO A 107 -3.70 13.73 9.99
N VAL A 108 -4.39 12.87 10.75
CA VAL A 108 -4.01 12.48 12.11
C VAL A 108 -3.63 11.00 12.10
N VAL A 109 -2.35 10.71 12.29
CA VAL A 109 -1.87 9.32 12.36
C VAL A 109 -2.09 8.78 13.75
N VAL A 110 -2.87 7.70 13.85
CA VAL A 110 -3.05 6.97 15.09
C VAL A 110 -2.02 5.86 15.13
N GLU A 111 -1.10 5.96 16.10
CA GLU A 111 -0.06 4.96 16.31
C GLU A 111 -0.69 3.64 16.78
N VAL A 112 -0.33 2.55 16.12
CA VAL A 112 -0.76 1.19 16.46
C VAL A 112 0.48 0.34 16.68
N THR A 113 0.65 -0.12 17.92
CA THR A 113 1.69 -1.11 18.23
C THR A 113 1.27 -2.44 17.62
N SER A 114 1.91 -2.80 16.51
CA SER A 114 1.68 -4.08 15.86
C SER A 114 2.49 -5.14 16.60
N GLU A 115 1.85 -6.09 17.29
CA GLU A 115 2.44 -7.43 17.36
C GLU A 115 2.32 -8.01 15.95
N SER A 116 3.33 -7.76 15.12
CA SER A 116 3.44 -8.43 13.84
C SER A 116 3.69 -9.91 14.10
N GLY A 117 2.62 -10.68 14.28
CA GLY A 117 2.64 -12.13 14.07
C GLY A 117 3.18 -12.31 12.65
N GLY A 118 4.45 -12.71 12.55
CA GLY A 118 5.31 -12.46 11.40
C GLY A 118 4.74 -12.92 10.06
N VAL A 119 3.95 -12.07 9.42
CA VAL A 119 3.67 -12.19 8.00
C VAL A 119 4.91 -11.66 7.30
N ARG A 120 5.84 -12.57 7.00
CA ARG A 120 6.92 -12.29 6.07
C ARG A 120 6.28 -12.07 4.71
N LEU A 121 6.04 -10.81 4.38
CA LEU A 121 5.72 -10.41 3.02
C LEU A 121 6.80 -11.03 2.10
N PRO A 122 6.45 -11.52 0.90
CA PRO A 122 7.44 -11.97 -0.08
C PRO A 122 8.28 -10.80 -0.64
N ILE A 123 8.24 -9.64 0.02
CA ILE A 123 9.15 -8.53 -0.18
C ILE A 123 10.31 -8.72 0.83
N PRO A 124 11.56 -8.86 0.37
CA PRO A 124 12.70 -8.87 1.25
C PRO A 124 12.83 -7.49 1.91
N PRO A 125 13.44 -7.41 3.10
CA PRO A 125 13.58 -6.15 3.82
C PRO A 125 14.23 -5.11 2.91
N TYR A 126 13.67 -3.89 2.95
CA TYR A 126 14.23 -2.72 2.28
C TYR A 126 15.69 -2.57 2.71
N SER A 127 16.62 -2.67 1.76
CA SER A 127 18.04 -2.35 2.01
C SER A 127 18.27 -0.91 1.56
N PRO A 128 18.62 0.02 2.46
CA PRO A 128 18.92 1.41 2.09
C PRO A 128 20.16 1.54 1.20
N LEU A 129 20.91 0.46 0.94
CA LEU A 129 22.26 0.47 0.39
C LEU A 129 22.36 0.46 -1.15
N LEU A 130 21.31 0.84 -1.89
CA LEU A 130 21.37 1.02 -3.35
C LEU A 130 21.31 2.49 -3.81
N HIS A 131 21.69 3.42 -2.93
CA HIS A 131 22.03 4.80 -3.31
C HIS A 131 23.53 5.07 -3.10
N ASN A 132 24.42 4.21 -3.62
CA ASN A 132 25.80 4.62 -3.86
C ASN A 132 26.07 4.62 -5.36
N ASN A 133 25.63 5.72 -5.99
CA ASN A 133 26.19 6.15 -7.26
C ASN A 133 27.51 6.85 -6.94
N SER A 134 28.63 6.15 -7.10
CA SER A 134 29.95 6.77 -7.21
C SER A 134 30.67 6.18 -8.42
N GLY A 135 30.40 6.76 -9.59
CA GLY A 135 31.39 6.78 -10.64
C GLY A 135 32.49 7.78 -10.26
N SER A 136 33.67 7.26 -9.94
CA SER A 136 35.01 7.86 -9.96
C SER A 136 35.94 6.73 -9.50
N ASP A 137 36.73 6.09 -10.34
CA ASP A 137 38.02 6.57 -10.88
C ASP A 137 38.32 5.72 -12.14
N ALA A 138 38.72 6.21 -13.31
CA ALA A 138 39.92 7.01 -13.60
C ALA A 138 41.19 6.43 -12.96
N GLY A 139 41.67 5.31 -13.52
CA GLY A 139 42.99 4.73 -13.29
C GLY A 139 43.37 3.83 -14.46
#